data_AF-A0A972MME8-F1
#
_entry.id   AF-A0A972MME8-F1
#
_cell.length_a   1.000
_cell.length_b   1.000
_cell.length_c   1.000
_cell.angle_alpha   90.00
_cell.angle_beta   90.00
_cell.angle_gamma   90.00
#
_symmetry.space_group_name_H-M   'P 1'
#
loop_
_entity.id
_entity.type
_entity.pdbx_description
1 polymer ?
#
loop_
_entity_poly.entity_id
_entity_poly.type
_entity_poly.pdbx_seq_one_letter_code
_entity_poly.pdbx_strand_id
1 'polypeptide(L)'
;MVPLLLIGEGKNESFLSDIEYGKMLYNNPRGIPCSKCHGEEGRGGHKIAKYYDKFSNPKILKGDSILDYSFDELKASVENRFIDKNNIRRRHRVMPKYYLTDREINAIYLYLQYVKKGDMKSKK
;
A
#
# COMPACT_ATOMS: atom_id res chain seq x y z
N MET A 1 -25.29 36.36 -39.73
CA MET A 1 -24.16 36.31 -38.76
C MET A 1 -24.42 35.16 -37.80
N VAL A 2 -23.91 33.97 -38.11
CA VAL A 2 -24.09 32.78 -37.27
C VAL A 2 -22.94 32.77 -36.26
N PRO A 3 -23.20 32.72 -34.94
CA PRO A 3 -22.12 32.64 -33.97
C PRO A 3 -21.52 31.24 -34.03
N LEU A 4 -20.23 31.19 -34.34
CA LEU A 4 -19.40 30.00 -34.30
C LEU A 4 -19.30 29.57 -32.82
N LEU A 5 -20.15 28.63 -32.40
CA LEU A 5 -19.96 27.93 -31.13
C LEU A 5 -18.65 27.14 -31.22
N LEU A 6 -17.64 27.60 -30.48
CA LEU A 6 -16.48 26.80 -30.13
C LEU A 6 -16.96 25.64 -29.27
N ILE A 7 -17.18 24.49 -29.89
CA ILE A 7 -17.34 23.22 -29.20
C ILE A 7 -15.97 22.90 -28.59
N GLY A 8 -15.81 23.21 -27.31
CA GLY A 8 -14.70 22.70 -26.53
C GLY A 8 -14.82 21.18 -26.50
N GLU A 9 -13.90 20.49 -27.16
CA GLU A 9 -13.73 19.05 -27.03
C GLU A 9 -13.32 18.75 -25.58
N GLY A 10 -14.31 18.39 -24.75
CA GLY A 10 -14.08 17.86 -23.42
C GLY A 10 -13.30 16.55 -23.54
N LYS A 11 -11.97 16.64 -23.52
CA LYS A 11 -11.12 15.49 -23.24
C LYS A 11 -11.59 14.92 -21.91
N ASN A 12 -12.03 13.67 -21.92
CA ASN A 12 -12.38 12.94 -20.70
C ASN A 12 -11.15 12.89 -19.79
N GLU A 13 -11.07 13.84 -18.84
CA GLU A 13 -10.09 13.84 -17.76
C GLU A 13 -10.43 12.71 -16.78
N SER A 14 -10.07 11.48 -17.14
CA SER A 14 -9.96 10.41 -16.14
C SER A 14 -8.74 10.73 -15.27
N PHE A 15 -9.00 11.34 -14.12
CA PHE A 15 -8.10 12.15 -13.30
C PHE A 15 -6.85 11.45 -12.71
N LEU A 16 -6.67 10.13 -12.83
CA LEU A 16 -5.46 9.33 -12.57
C LEU A 16 -5.81 7.86 -12.92
N SER A 17 -4.87 7.03 -13.38
CA SER A 17 -5.13 5.58 -13.46
C SER A 17 -5.22 4.97 -12.06
N ASP A 18 -5.95 3.87 -11.88
CA ASP A 18 -6.07 3.19 -10.57
C ASP A 18 -4.70 2.82 -9.97
N ILE A 19 -3.71 2.54 -10.81
CA ILE A 19 -2.34 2.23 -10.41
C ILE A 19 -1.65 3.49 -9.87
N GLU A 20 -1.78 4.63 -10.55
CA GLU A 20 -1.17 5.88 -10.09
C GLU A 20 -1.85 6.39 -8.81
N TYR A 21 -3.18 6.27 -8.73
CA TYR A 21 -3.93 6.58 -7.52
C TYR A 21 -3.51 5.65 -6.36
N GLY A 22 -3.35 4.36 -6.63
CA GLY A 22 -2.83 3.38 -5.68
C GLY A 22 -1.42 3.70 -5.19
N LYS A 23 -0.52 4.12 -6.08
CA LYS A 23 0.84 4.56 -5.73
C LYS A 23 0.81 5.82 -4.86
N MET A 24 -0.06 6.78 -5.18
CA MET A 24 -0.23 7.98 -4.37
C MET A 24 -0.73 7.62 -2.96
N LEU A 25 -1.78 6.79 -2.86
CA LEU A 25 -2.29 6.32 -1.58
C LEU A 25 -1.26 5.50 -0.79
N TYR A 26 -0.47 4.66 -1.45
CA TYR A 26 0.61 3.91 -0.80
C TYR A 26 1.62 4.85 -0.10
N ASN A 27 1.91 5.98 -0.73
CA ASN A 27 2.81 7.00 -0.17
C ASN A 27 2.11 7.99 0.75
N ASN A 28 0.77 8.08 0.73
CA ASN A 28 0.00 9.00 1.55
C ASN A 28 -1.44 8.50 1.82
N PRO A 29 -1.63 7.46 2.66
CA PRO A 29 -2.94 6.81 2.79
C PRO A 29 -3.91 7.57 3.71
N ARG A 30 -3.38 8.21 4.78
CA ARG A 30 -4.01 9.09 5.81
C ARG A 30 -3.13 9.04 7.06
N GLY A 31 -1.97 9.71 7.05
CA GLY A 31 -1.04 9.74 8.18
C GLY A 31 0.33 9.16 7.85
N ILE A 32 0.61 7.93 8.28
CA ILE A 32 1.94 7.30 8.09
C ILE A 32 2.01 6.64 6.70
N PRO A 33 2.97 6.99 5.82
CA PRO A 33 3.14 6.32 4.54
C PRO A 33 3.42 4.83 4.70
N CYS A 34 2.80 3.99 3.86
CA CYS A 34 3.10 2.55 3.83
C CYS A 34 4.58 2.30 3.53
N SER A 35 5.19 3.15 2.71
CA SER A 35 6.59 3.08 2.30
C SER A 35 7.59 3.23 3.45
N LYS A 36 7.21 3.91 4.55
CA LYS A 36 8.04 4.03 5.75
C LYS A 36 8.16 2.74 6.56
N CYS A 37 7.38 1.72 6.24
CA CYS A 37 7.43 0.41 6.88
C CYS A 37 7.74 -0.70 5.87
N HIS A 38 7.10 -0.67 4.72
CA HIS A 38 7.14 -1.75 3.72
C HIS A 38 8.09 -1.45 2.55
N GLY A 39 8.95 -0.43 2.65
CA GLY A 39 9.90 -0.05 1.60
C GLY A 39 9.23 0.76 0.47
N GLU A 40 10.00 1.31 -0.46
CA GLU A 40 9.44 2.24 -1.47
C GLU A 40 8.35 1.62 -2.36
N GLU A 41 8.38 0.31 -2.54
CA GLU A 41 7.47 -0.42 -3.43
C GLU A 41 6.83 -1.65 -2.76
N GLY A 42 6.73 -1.69 -1.43
CA GLY A 42 6.05 -2.79 -0.72
C GLY A 42 6.85 -4.09 -0.56
N ARG A 43 8.15 -4.07 -0.85
CA ARG A 43 9.07 -5.22 -0.76
C ARG A 43 9.50 -5.57 0.67
N GLY A 44 9.11 -4.77 1.65
CA GLY A 44 9.50 -4.92 3.05
C GLY A 44 10.94 -4.48 3.32
N GLY A 45 11.45 -4.89 4.48
CA GLY A 45 12.83 -4.69 4.89
C GLY A 45 13.18 -3.29 5.41
N HIS A 46 12.28 -2.31 5.28
CA HIS A 46 12.52 -0.97 5.80
C HIS A 46 12.56 -1.00 7.33
N LYS A 47 13.57 -0.34 7.91
CA LYS A 47 13.77 -0.29 9.36
C LYS A 47 12.77 0.69 9.99
N ILE A 48 11.90 0.16 10.86
CA ILE A 48 10.90 0.94 11.59
C ILE A 48 11.50 1.47 12.89
N ALA A 49 12.15 0.60 13.67
CA ALA A 49 12.72 0.96 14.96
C ALA A 49 13.91 0.08 15.34
N LYS A 50 14.78 0.60 16.21
CA LYS A 50 15.73 -0.20 17.00
C LYS A 50 15.26 -0.15 18.45
N TYR A 51 15.18 -1.29 19.10
CA TYR A 51 14.80 -1.40 20.51
C TYR A 51 15.68 -2.43 21.19
N TYR A 52 15.60 -2.52 22.52
CA TYR A 52 16.33 -3.49 23.32
C TYR A 52 15.33 -4.42 24.00
N ASP A 53 15.64 -5.70 24.03
CA ASP A 53 14.84 -6.64 24.82
C ASP A 53 15.16 -6.52 26.33
N LYS A 54 14.46 -7.31 27.15
CA LYS A 54 14.62 -7.31 28.61
C LYS A 54 16.04 -7.68 29.10
N PHE A 55 16.89 -8.20 28.21
CA PHE A 55 18.28 -8.56 28.50
C PHE A 55 19.27 -7.60 27.82
N SER A 56 18.81 -6.43 27.38
CA SER A 56 19.63 -5.43 26.69
C SER A 56 20.23 -5.90 25.35
N ASN A 57 19.65 -6.91 24.69
CA ASN A 57 20.09 -7.26 23.34
C ASN A 57 19.41 -6.33 22.32
N PRO A 58 20.17 -5.78 21.34
CA PRO A 58 19.59 -4.93 20.31
C PRO A 58 18.71 -5.75 19.36
N LYS A 59 17.51 -5.25 19.08
CA LYS A 59 16.56 -5.78 18.10
C LYS A 59 16.23 -4.70 17.08
N ILE A 60 15.98 -5.13 15.84
CA ILE A 60 15.55 -4.26 14.76
C ILE A 60 14.15 -4.71 14.35
N LEU A 61 13.19 -3.79 14.41
CA LEU A 61 11.88 -3.98 13.82
C LEU A 61 11.93 -3.51 12.37
N LYS A 62 11.52 -4.38 11.45
CA LYS A 62 11.37 -4.09 10.02
C LYS A 62 9.96 -4.44 9.58
N GLY A 63 9.46 -3.77 8.54
CA GLY A 63 8.20 -4.19 7.92
C GLY A 63 8.42 -5.35 6.96
N ASP A 64 7.41 -6.19 6.80
CA ASP A 64 7.44 -7.34 5.91
C ASP A 64 7.14 -6.95 4.46
N SER A 65 7.44 -7.83 3.51
CA SER A 65 6.95 -7.68 2.13
C SER A 65 5.44 -7.89 2.10
N ILE A 66 4.76 -7.09 1.29
CA ILE A 66 3.30 -7.16 1.08
C ILE A 66 2.93 -7.40 -0.38
N LEU A 67 3.91 -7.68 -1.26
CA LEU A 67 3.67 -7.95 -2.68
C LEU A 67 2.88 -9.24 -2.92
N ASP A 68 2.98 -10.20 -2.00
CA ASP A 68 2.32 -11.50 -2.11
C ASP A 68 0.97 -11.56 -1.38
N TYR A 69 0.52 -10.46 -0.79
CA TYR A 69 -0.77 -10.42 -0.12
C TYR A 69 -1.91 -10.55 -1.13
N SER A 70 -2.90 -11.37 -0.80
CA SER A 70 -4.23 -11.30 -1.40
C SER A 70 -4.92 -9.98 -1.06
N PHE A 71 -5.98 -9.64 -1.80
CA PHE A 71 -6.78 -8.46 -1.50
C PHE A 71 -7.35 -8.49 -0.07
N ASP A 72 -7.84 -9.64 0.39
CA ASP A 72 -8.42 -9.80 1.73
C ASP A 72 -7.38 -9.65 2.84
N GLU A 73 -6.15 -10.14 2.63
CA GLU A 73 -5.04 -9.94 3.57
C GLU A 73 -4.64 -8.47 3.65
N LEU A 74 -4.57 -7.79 2.50
CA LEU A 74 -4.28 -6.36 2.47
C LEU A 74 -5.38 -5.57 3.17
N LYS A 75 -6.65 -5.82 2.84
CA LYS A 75 -7.81 -5.18 3.45
C LYS A 75 -7.84 -5.39 4.96
N ALA A 76 -7.61 -6.61 5.42
CA ALA A 76 -7.52 -6.88 6.86
C ALA A 76 -6.38 -6.08 7.51
N SER A 77 -5.21 -6.02 6.87
CA SER A 77 -4.02 -5.37 7.44
C SER A 77 -4.19 -3.86 7.57
N VAL A 78 -4.77 -3.19 6.56
CA VAL A 78 -5.08 -1.75 6.63
C VAL A 78 -6.18 -1.43 7.65
N GLU A 79 -6.99 -2.43 8.02
CA GLU A 79 -7.92 -2.38 9.15
C GLU A 79 -7.28 -2.78 10.49
N ASN A 80 -5.95 -2.84 10.56
CA ASN A 80 -5.16 -3.23 11.72
C ASN A 80 -5.34 -4.71 12.13
N ARG A 81 -5.52 -5.63 11.17
CA ARG A 81 -5.70 -7.05 11.46
C ARG A 81 -4.87 -7.97 10.55
N PHE A 82 -4.28 -9.02 11.13
CA PHE A 82 -3.61 -10.09 10.38
C PHE A 82 -3.94 -11.46 10.96
N ILE A 83 -3.61 -12.51 10.21
CA ILE A 83 -3.67 -13.90 10.67
C ILE A 83 -2.27 -14.29 11.17
N ASP A 84 -2.18 -14.73 12.43
CA ASP A 84 -0.92 -15.21 12.99
C ASP A 84 -0.61 -16.65 12.55
N LYS A 85 0.58 -17.16 12.92
CA LYS A 85 1.03 -18.52 12.59
C LYS A 85 0.12 -19.66 13.08
N ASN A 86 -0.80 -19.36 14.00
CA ASN A 86 -1.77 -20.32 14.54
C ASN A 86 -3.15 -20.16 13.89
N ASN A 87 -3.25 -19.42 12.78
CA ASN A 87 -4.49 -19.10 12.08
C ASN A 87 -5.48 -18.25 12.89
N ILE A 88 -4.99 -17.44 13.85
CA ILE A 88 -5.85 -16.59 14.67
C ILE A 88 -5.79 -15.14 14.19
N ARG A 89 -6.96 -14.47 14.13
CA ARG A 89 -7.04 -13.04 13.82
C ARG A 89 -6.50 -12.21 14.98
N ARG A 90 -5.44 -11.43 14.72
CA ARG A 90 -4.77 -10.56 15.70
C ARG A 90 -4.74 -9.12 15.20
N ARG A 91 -4.49 -8.18 16.12
CA ARG A 91 -4.22 -6.78 15.78
C ARG A 91 -2.73 -6.55 15.61
N HIS A 92 -2.34 -5.72 14.64
CA HIS A 92 -0.96 -5.28 14.56
C HIS A 92 -0.65 -4.36 15.74
N ARG A 93 0.55 -4.54 16.32
CA ARG A 93 1.00 -3.71 17.45
C ARG A 93 1.58 -2.35 17.01
N VAL A 94 2.06 -2.28 15.77
CA VAL A 94 2.80 -1.11 15.24
C VAL A 94 2.13 -0.52 14.01
N MET A 95 1.58 -1.34 13.11
CA MET A 95 0.90 -0.84 11.91
C MET A 95 -0.42 -0.14 12.29
N PRO A 96 -0.66 1.12 11.88
CA PRO A 96 -1.87 1.85 12.21
C PRO A 96 -3.07 1.37 11.37
N LYS A 97 -4.27 1.83 11.73
CA LYS A 97 -5.50 1.69 10.94
C LYS A 97 -5.67 2.91 10.02
N TYR A 98 -5.94 2.71 8.74
CA TYR A 98 -5.94 3.79 7.74
C TYR A 98 -7.31 4.34 7.33
N TYR A 99 -8.42 3.75 7.80
CA TYR A 99 -9.80 4.18 7.51
C TYR A 99 -10.06 4.46 6.01
N LEU A 100 -9.53 3.59 5.15
CA LEU A 100 -9.68 3.64 3.70
C LEU A 100 -11.01 3.01 3.27
N THR A 101 -11.57 3.49 2.17
CA THR A 101 -12.68 2.83 1.48
C THR A 101 -12.19 1.61 0.69
N ASP A 102 -13.10 0.69 0.37
CA ASP A 102 -12.75 -0.51 -0.42
C ASP A 102 -12.15 -0.17 -1.80
N ARG A 103 -12.57 0.93 -2.42
CA ARG A 103 -11.99 1.40 -3.69
C ARG A 103 -10.54 1.85 -3.53
N GLU A 104 -10.24 2.57 -2.45
CA GLU A 104 -8.87 3.01 -2.14
C GLU A 104 -7.96 1.83 -1.82
N ILE A 105 -8.45 0.86 -1.07
CA ILE A 105 -7.70 -0.37 -0.77
C ILE A 105 -7.43 -1.14 -2.07
N ASN A 106 -8.42 -1.22 -2.96
CA ASN A 106 -8.26 -1.85 -4.26
C ASN A 106 -7.23 -1.14 -5.14
N ALA A 107 -7.21 0.19 -5.14
CA ALA A 107 -6.19 0.96 -5.87
C ALA A 107 -4.77 0.62 -5.36
N ILE A 108 -4.56 0.60 -4.03
CA ILE A 108 -3.27 0.19 -3.43
C ILE A 108 -2.92 -1.25 -3.84
N TYR A 109 -3.89 -2.18 -3.79
CA TYR A 109 -3.69 -3.56 -4.20
C TYR A 109 -3.24 -3.67 -5.66
N LEU A 110 -3.91 -2.97 -6.57
CA LEU A 110 -3.57 -2.94 -8.00
C LEU A 110 -2.16 -2.40 -8.24
N TYR A 111 -1.75 -1.37 -7.51
CA TYR A 111 -0.37 -0.86 -7.54
C TYR A 111 0.65 -1.93 -7.10
N LEU A 112 0.41 -2.63 -5.98
CA LEU A 112 1.32 -3.70 -5.52
C LEU A 112 1.41 -4.86 -6.53
N GLN A 113 0.29 -5.25 -7.15
CA GLN A 113 0.28 -6.27 -8.20
C GLN A 113 1.01 -5.82 -9.47
N TYR A 114 0.93 -4.53 -9.82
CA TYR A 114 1.70 -3.96 -10.92
C TYR A 114 3.21 -4.05 -10.64
N VAL A 115 3.67 -3.67 -9.45
CA VAL A 115 5.08 -3.81 -9.02
C VAL A 115 5.53 -5.27 -9.12
N LYS A 116 4.77 -6.20 -8.53
CA LYS A 116 5.07 -7.64 -8.56
C LYS A 116 5.23 -8.19 -9.98
N LYS A 117 4.35 -7.79 -10.91
CA LYS A 117 4.46 -8.20 -12.33
C LYS A 117 5.72 -7.64 -13.00
N GLY A 118 6.11 -6.41 -12.67
CA GLY A 118 7.37 -5.83 -13.14
C GLY A 118 8.59 -6.65 -12.72
N ASP A 119 8.63 -7.07 -11.45
CA ASP A 119 9.72 -7.90 -10.91
C ASP A 119 9.88 -9.24 -11.59
N MET A 120 8.75 -9.91 -11.88
CA MET A 120 8.76 -11.21 -12.54
C MET A 120 9.33 -11.13 -13.96
N LYS A 121 9.21 -9.97 -14.62
CA LYS A 121 9.81 -9.73 -15.94
C LYS A 121 11.31 -9.46 -15.86
N SER A 122 11.80 -8.81 -14.81
CA SER A 122 13.24 -8.51 -14.65
C SER A 122 14.08 -9.69 -14.18
N LYS A 123 13.47 -10.76 -13.67
CA LYS A 123 14.15 -11.99 -13.22
C LYS A 123 14.22 -13.09 -14.29
N LYS A 124 13.67 -12.86 -15.48
CA LYS A 124 13.65 -13.79 -16.60
C LYS A 124 14.67 -13.36 -17.65
#